data_AF-A0A011VJU2-F1
#
_entry.id   AF-A0A011VJU2-F1
#
_cell.length_a   1.000
_cell.length_b   1.000
_cell.length_c   1.000
_cell.angle_alpha   90.00
_cell.angle_beta   90.00
_cell.angle_gamma   90.00
#
_symmetry.space_group_name_H-M   'P 1'
#
loop_
_entity.id
_entity.type
_entity.pdbx_description
1 polymer ?
#
loop_
_entity_poly.entity_id
_entity_poly.type
_entity_poly.pdbx_seq_one_letter_code
_entity_poly.pdbx_strand_id
1 'polypeptide(L)' 'MSFADIIKLWPTRAALAGDIRVSPQAITNMLKRGSIPSQYWSAMVEGASERGINGVTLNALAKAAAQKMRAAA' A
#
# COMPACT_ATOMS: atom_id res chain seq x y z
N MET A 1 7.70 8.42 -3.96
CA MET A 1 6.33 7.89 -3.94
C MET A 1 6.10 7.33 -2.55
N SER A 2 5.16 7.91 -1.82
CA SER A 2 4.83 7.47 -0.45
C SER A 2 3.82 6.31 -0.47
N PHE A 3 3.59 5.68 0.69
CA PHE A 3 2.51 4.71 0.83
C PHE A 3 1.13 5.32 0.54
N ALA A 4 0.94 6.61 0.86
CA ALA A 4 -0.32 7.30 0.55
C ALA A 4 -0.52 7.42 -0.97
N ASP A 5 0.55 7.67 -1.73
CA ASP A 5 0.48 7.73 -3.19
C ASP A 5 0.15 6.36 -3.80
N ILE A 6 0.74 5.29 -3.26
CA ILE A 6 0.45 3.91 -3.68
C ILE A 6 -1.02 3.57 -3.41
N ILE A 7 -1.53 3.87 -2.22
CA ILE A 7 -2.93 3.56 -1.86
C ILE A 7 -3.94 4.31 -2.73
N LYS A 8 -3.63 5.53 -3.16
CA LYS A 8 -4.49 6.33 -4.05
C LYS A 8 -4.68 5.72 -5.45
N LEU A 9 -3.86 4.74 -5.84
CA LEU A 9 -4.01 4.04 -7.11
C LEU A 9 -5.24 3.12 -7.16
N TRP A 10 -5.76 2.71 -6.00
CA TRP A 10 -6.99 1.92 -5.94
C TRP A 10 -8.23 2.80 -6.13
N PRO A 11 -9.28 2.30 -6.81
CA PRO A 11 -10.53 3.04 -6.98
C PRO A 11 -11.15 3.46 -5.65
N THR A 12 -11.05 2.61 -4.63
CA THR A 12 -11.50 2.90 -3.26
C THR A 12 -10.60 2.21 -2.23
N ARG A 13 -10.61 2.71 -0.98
CA ARG A 13 -9.94 2.02 0.14
C ARG A 13 -10.53 0.64 0.40
N ALA A 14 -11.81 0.44 0.13
CA ALA A 14 -12.48 -0.85 0.28
C ALA A 14 -11.99 -1.86 -0.76
N ALA A 15 -11.70 -1.42 -1.99
CA ALA A 15 -11.10 -2.28 -3.01
C ALA A 15 -9.73 -2.80 -2.55
N LEU A 16 -8.83 -1.92 -2.10
CA LEU A 16 -7.55 -2.33 -1.53
C LEU A 16 -7.72 -3.25 -0.32
N ALA A 17 -8.64 -2.90 0.58
CA ALA A 17 -8.92 -3.70 1.78
C ALA A 17 -9.37 -5.12 1.41
N GLY A 18 -10.19 -5.27 0.37
CA GLY A 18 -10.61 -6.56 -0.18
C GLY A 18 -9.43 -7.37 -0.71
N ASP A 19 -8.57 -6.73 -1.51
CA ASP A 19 -7.41 -7.40 -2.12
C ASP A 19 -6.44 -7.96 -1.07
N ILE A 20 -6.19 -7.23 0.01
CA ILE A 20 -5.29 -7.69 1.09
C ILE A 20 -6.00 -8.31 2.30
N ARG A 21 -7.32 -8.57 2.17
CA ARG A 21 -8.18 -9.21 3.18
C ARG A 21 -8.13 -8.57 4.57
N VAL A 22 -8.22 -7.25 4.62
CA VAL A 22 -8.32 -6.47 5.86
C VAL A 22 -9.57 -5.60 5.86
N SER A 23 -9.86 -4.93 6.98
CA SER A 23 -10.95 -3.95 7.04
C SER A 23 -10.55 -2.62 6.37
N PRO A 24 -11.50 -1.84 5.81
CA PRO A 24 -11.23 -0.48 5.33
C PRO A 24 -10.65 0.45 6.41
N GLN A 25 -10.99 0.19 7.68
CA GLN A 25 -10.43 0.89 8.83
C GLN A 25 -8.93 0.61 8.99
N ALA A 26 -8.48 -0.62 8.72
CA ALA A 26 -7.07 -0.97 8.74
C ALA A 26 -6.28 -0.16 7.70
N ILE A 27 -6.80 0.00 6.48
CA ILE A 27 -6.19 0.87 5.44
C ILE A 27 -6.09 2.31 5.93
N THR A 28 -7.14 2.82 6.57
CA THR A 28 -7.13 4.18 7.14
C THR A 28 -6.07 4.33 8.23
N ASN A 29 -5.89 3.31 9.08
CA ASN A 29 -4.84 3.31 10.10
C ASN A 29 -3.43 3.24 9.48
N MET A 30 -3.23 2.46 8.40
CA MET A 30 -1.97 2.41 7.66
C MET A 30 -1.63 3.77 7.04
N LEU A 31 -2.61 4.45 6.45
CA LEU A 31 -2.47 5.82 5.92
C LEU A 31 -2.05 6.80 7.02
N LYS A 32 -2.74 6.80 8.16
CA LYS A 32 -2.41 7.67 9.30
C LYS A 32 -0.99 7.43 9.83
N ARG A 33 -0.52 6.18 9.85
CA ARG A 33 0.86 5.84 10.26
C ARG A 33 1.90 6.13 9.17
N GLY A 34 1.47 6.34 7.93
CA GLY A 34 2.36 6.45 6.78
C GLY A 34 3.16 5.17 6.53
N SER A 35 2.62 4.00 6.84
CA SER A 35 3.32 2.71 6.72
C SER A 35 2.36 1.56 6.44
N ILE A 36 2.76 0.63 5.58
CA ILE A 36 2.07 -0.63 5.33
C ILE A 36 2.96 -1.79 5.80
N PRO A 37 2.51 -2.66 6.71
CA PRO A 37 3.27 -3.85 7.12
C PRO A 37 3.65 -4.74 5.92
N SER A 38 4.88 -5.24 5.90
CA SER A 38 5.44 -5.99 4.77
C SER A 38 4.68 -7.27 4.43
N GLN A 39 4.02 -7.89 5.40
CA GLN A 39 3.17 -9.06 5.20
C GLN A 39 2.03 -8.85 4.19
N TYR A 40 1.61 -7.61 3.95
CA TYR A 40 0.55 -7.29 2.98
C TYR A 40 1.07 -6.99 1.58
N TRP A 41 2.39 -6.83 1.40
CA TRP A 41 2.94 -6.30 0.15
C TRP A 41 2.72 -7.24 -1.03
N SER A 42 2.87 -8.56 -0.85
CA SER A 42 2.62 -9.53 -1.92
C SER A 42 1.16 -9.47 -2.39
N ALA A 43 0.21 -9.49 -1.46
CA ALA A 43 -1.21 -9.38 -1.78
C ALA A 43 -1.58 -8.04 -2.45
N MET A 44 -0.89 -6.93 -2.09
CA MET A 44 -1.07 -5.66 -2.80
C MET A 44 -0.60 -5.73 -4.25
N VAL A 45 0.53 -6.38 -4.51
CA VAL A 45 1.08 -6.52 -5.87
C VAL A 45 0.18 -7.43 -6.71
N GLU A 46 -0.29 -8.54 -6.14
CA GLU A 46 -1.26 -9.43 -6.78
C GLU A 46 -2.57 -8.70 -7.12
N GLY A 47 -3.21 -8.07 -6.13
CA GLY A 47 -4.45 -7.33 -6.35
C GLY A 47 -4.31 -6.16 -7.32
N ALA A 48 -3.16 -5.47 -7.31
CA ALA A 48 -2.87 -4.45 -8.30
C ALA A 48 -2.75 -5.04 -9.72
N SER A 49 -2.07 -6.18 -9.86
CA SER A 49 -1.95 -6.89 -11.14
C SER A 49 -3.31 -7.33 -11.66
N GLU A 50 -4.16 -7.92 -10.82
CA GLU A 50 -5.51 -8.37 -11.18
C GLU A 50 -6.42 -7.21 -11.64
N ARG A 51 -6.20 -6.02 -11.08
CA ARG A 51 -6.96 -4.80 -11.43
C ARG A 51 -6.34 -3.98 -12.57
N GLY A 52 -5.18 -4.37 -13.10
CA GLY A 52 -4.45 -3.59 -14.08
C GLY A 52 -3.88 -2.26 -13.54
N ILE A 53 -3.66 -2.17 -12.23
CA ILE A 53 -3.07 -1.00 -11.57
C ILE A 53 -1.54 -1.05 -11.73
N ASN A 54 -1.02 -0.14 -12.54
CA ASN A 54 0.41 -0.05 -12.81
C ASN A 54 1.19 0.63 -11.67
N GLY A 55 2.46 0.26 -11.52
CA GLY A 55 3.41 0.92 -10.60
C GLY A 55 3.40 0.38 -9.17
N VAL A 56 2.52 -0.56 -8.82
CA VAL A 56 2.55 -1.27 -7.54
C VAL A 56 3.46 -2.49 -7.65
N THR A 57 4.69 -2.35 -7.17
CA THR A 57 5.67 -3.44 -7.13
C THR A 57 6.29 -3.54 -5.74
N LEU A 58 6.90 -4.69 -5.41
CA LEU A 58 7.68 -4.83 -4.19
C LEU A 58 8.78 -3.76 -4.09
N ASN A 59 9.41 -3.40 -5.22
CA ASN A 59 10.41 -2.34 -5.26
C ASN A 59 9.80 -0.96 -4.95
N ALA A 60 8.60 -0.65 -5.46
CA ALA A 60 7.91 0.60 -5.15
C ALA A 60 7.55 0.70 -3.66
N LEU A 61 7.04 -0.40 -3.08
CA LEU A 61 6.72 -0.49 -1.65
C LEU A 61 7.97 -0.36 -0.76
N ALA A 62 9.07 -1.02 -1.14
CA ALA A 62 10.35 -0.91 -0.45
C ALA A 62 10.93 0.52 -0.49
N LYS A 63 10.84 1.19 -1.65
CA LYS A 63 11.23 2.60 -1.79
C LYS A 63 10.40 3.51 -0.88
N ALA A 64 9.07 3.30 -0.82
CA ALA A 64 8.19 4.05 0.07
C ALA A 64 8.56 3.84 1.56
N ALA A 65 8.85 2.59 1.95
CA ALA A 65 9.30 2.26 3.30
C ALA A 65 10.62 2.96 3.67
N ALA A 66 11.59 2.92 2.76
CA ALA A 66 12.89 3.57 2.96
C ALA A 66 12.77 5.10 3.08
N GLN A 67 11.90 5.74 2.28
CA GLN A 67 11.61 7.17 2.41
C GLN A 67 11.05 7.52 3.79
N LYS A 68 10.11 6.72 4.31
CA LYS A 68 9.55 6.92 5.66
C LYS A 68 10.60 6.78 6.76
N MET A 69 11.50 5.81 6.63
CA MET A 69 12.54 5.58 7.63
C MET A 69 13.56 6.73 7.68
N ARG A 70 13.95 7.26 6.51
CA ARG A 70 14.83 8.43 6.42
C ARG A 70 14.22 9.69 7.03
N ALA A 71 12.92 9.88 6.92
CA ALA A 71 12.23 11.02 7.50
C ALA A 71 12.08 10.94 9.04
N ALA A 72 12.34 9.79 9.64
CA ALA A 72 12.23 9.56 11.07
C ALA A 72 13.59 9.50 11.80
N ALA A 73 14.70 9.59 11.05
CA ALA A 73 16.07 9.64 11.55
C ALA A 73 16.54 11.10 11.62
#